data_AF-A0A7J0H078-F1
#
_entry.id   AF-A0A7J0H078-F1
#
_cell.length_a   1.000
_cell.length_b   1.000
_cell.length_c   1.000
_cell.angle_alpha   90.00
_cell.angle_beta   90.00
_cell.angle_gamma   90.00
#
_symmetry.space_group_name_H-M   'P 1'
#
loop_
_entity.id
_entity.type
_entity.pdbx_description
1 polymer ?
#
loop_
_entity_poly.entity_id
_entity_poly.type
_entity_poly.pdbx_seq_one_letter_code
_entity_poly.pdbx_strand_id
1 'polypeptide(L)'
;MATMGKDPEGLLGPPQTGHIARHEFRRRLESDAEAREEFERQVREEKARRQALRESRVAPDTAAELVEYFLDTEAREIEFEIARLRPRLTEEFFSHLQSELGQLRFAVSKTQDMEDRLIELEALQRALLEGTEAYDKMLVDLVKARESLAKILTSKDVKATLLEMVEHNELNRSLLTLLDENIASAQNGNQ
;
A
#
# COMPACT_ATOMS: atom_id res chain seq x y z
N MET A 1 -61.45 -1.53 40.93
CA MET A 1 -61.23 -2.91 41.43
C MET A 1 -60.34 -3.62 40.42
N ALA A 2 -59.36 -4.39 40.91
CA ALA A 2 -58.44 -5.31 40.20
C ALA A 2 -57.40 -4.65 39.27
N THR A 3 -56.09 -4.91 39.33
CA THR A 3 -55.20 -5.72 40.18
C THR A 3 -53.79 -5.14 40.04
N MET A 4 -53.22 -4.51 41.08
CA MET A 4 -51.76 -4.31 41.14
C MET A 4 -51.16 -5.65 41.55
N GLY A 5 -50.81 -6.48 40.56
CA GLY A 5 -49.92 -7.62 40.76
C GLY A 5 -48.53 -7.11 41.14
N LYS A 6 -48.35 -6.79 42.42
CA LYS A 6 -47.04 -6.56 43.02
C LYS A 6 -46.72 -7.80 43.84
N ASP A 7 -45.74 -8.51 43.35
CA ASP A 7 -45.12 -9.70 43.92
C ASP A 7 -45.22 -9.76 45.46
N PRO A 8 -46.12 -10.59 46.02
CA PRO A 8 -46.36 -10.65 47.46
C PRO A 8 -45.26 -11.42 48.22
N GLU A 9 -44.40 -12.16 47.53
CA GLU A 9 -43.36 -12.99 48.14
C GLU A 9 -41.95 -12.42 47.96
N GLY A 10 -41.80 -11.29 47.25
CA GLY A 10 -40.50 -10.63 47.04
C GLY A 10 -39.48 -11.49 46.28
N LEU A 11 -39.97 -12.47 45.50
CA LEU A 11 -39.17 -13.38 44.69
C LEU A 11 -38.51 -12.67 43.50
N LEU A 12 -39.17 -11.63 42.99
CA LEU A 12 -38.72 -10.78 41.89
C LEU A 12 -38.15 -9.52 42.54
N GLY A 13 -36.83 -9.47 42.70
CA GLY A 13 -36.12 -8.32 43.23
C GLY A 13 -36.48 -6.97 42.56
N PRO A 14 -36.00 -5.84 43.08
CA PRO A 14 -36.41 -4.52 42.61
C PRO A 14 -36.21 -4.39 41.09
N PRO A 15 -37.15 -3.72 40.38
CA PRO A 15 -37.09 -3.61 38.93
C PRO A 15 -35.74 -3.04 38.51
N GLN A 16 -34.96 -3.82 37.78
CA GLN A 16 -33.70 -3.35 37.23
C GLN A 16 -34.01 -2.29 36.17
N THR A 17 -33.63 -1.04 36.41
CA THR A 17 -33.77 0.03 35.43
C THR A 17 -32.60 -0.03 34.42
N GLY A 18 -32.77 0.55 33.23
CA GLY A 18 -31.70 0.62 32.22
C GLY A 18 -31.61 -0.53 31.22
N HIS A 19 -32.62 -1.42 31.12
CA HIS A 19 -32.67 -2.43 30.06
C HIS A 19 -32.75 -1.84 28.64
N ILE A 20 -33.50 -0.75 28.46
CA ILE A 20 -33.61 -0.04 27.17
C ILE A 20 -32.25 0.53 26.76
N ALA A 21 -31.57 1.25 27.66
CA ALA A 21 -30.24 1.81 27.40
C ALA A 21 -29.19 0.73 27.07
N ARG A 22 -29.22 -0.42 27.76
CA ARG A 22 -28.35 -1.57 27.47
C ARG A 22 -28.63 -2.18 26.09
N HIS A 23 -29.91 -2.28 25.70
CA HIS A 23 -30.30 -2.83 24.41
C HIS A 23 -29.97 -1.86 23.25
N GLU A 24 -30.13 -0.56 23.45
CA GLU A 24 -29.73 0.45 22.47
C GLU A 24 -28.21 0.50 22.32
N PHE A 25 -27.46 0.42 23.42
CA PHE A 25 -26.00 0.34 23.39
C PHE A 25 -25.51 -0.92 22.65
N ARG A 26 -26.13 -2.08 22.93
CA ARG A 26 -25.83 -3.33 22.22
C ARG A 26 -26.12 -3.22 20.72
N ARG A 27 -27.29 -2.69 20.35
CA ARG A 27 -27.67 -2.51 18.93
C ARG A 27 -26.71 -1.58 18.19
N ARG A 28 -26.21 -0.52 18.85
CA ARG A 28 -25.19 0.36 18.27
C ARG A 28 -23.87 -0.38 18.06
N LEU A 29 -23.42 -1.17 19.03
CA LEU A 29 -22.21 -1.99 18.89
C LEU A 29 -22.34 -3.04 17.77
N GLU A 30 -23.51 -3.69 17.65
CA GLU A 30 -23.79 -4.65 16.58
C GLU A 30 -23.81 -3.96 15.21
N SER A 31 -24.50 -2.82 15.07
CA SER A 31 -24.51 -2.03 13.84
C SER A 31 -23.12 -1.51 13.47
N ASP A 32 -22.30 -1.11 14.44
CA ASP A 32 -20.92 -0.69 14.22
C ASP A 32 -20.04 -1.87 13.80
N ALA A 33 -20.29 -3.07 14.35
CA ALA A 33 -19.59 -4.30 13.96
C ALA A 33 -19.96 -4.73 12.53
N GLU A 34 -21.24 -4.73 12.19
CA GLU A 34 -21.73 -5.02 10.83
C GLU A 34 -21.17 -4.02 9.81
N ALA A 35 -21.19 -2.72 10.12
CA ALA A 35 -20.63 -1.69 9.26
C ALA A 35 -19.11 -1.84 9.06
N ARG A 36 -18.38 -2.24 10.11
CA ARG A 36 -16.95 -2.56 10.01
C ARG A 36 -16.71 -3.79 9.13
N GLU A 37 -17.48 -4.85 9.32
CA GLU A 37 -17.34 -6.07 8.52
C GLU A 37 -17.67 -5.85 7.04
N GLU A 38 -18.70 -5.05 6.73
CA GLU A 38 -19.03 -4.66 5.37
C GLU A 38 -17.93 -3.82 4.73
N PHE A 39 -17.39 -2.84 5.47
CA PHE A 39 -16.27 -2.03 5.00
C PHE A 39 -15.02 -2.88 4.75
N GLU A 40 -14.65 -3.77 5.68
CA GLU A 40 -13.52 -4.68 5.53
C GLU A 40 -13.69 -5.61 4.31
N ARG A 41 -14.91 -6.08 4.07
CA ARG A 41 -15.24 -6.90 2.91
C ARG A 41 -15.05 -6.12 1.60
N GLN A 42 -15.57 -4.89 1.54
CA GLN A 42 -15.38 -4.03 0.37
C GLN A 42 -13.89 -3.76 0.10
N VAL A 43 -13.12 -3.46 1.14
CA VAL A 43 -11.65 -3.26 1.02
C VAL A 43 -10.97 -4.52 0.50
N ARG A 44 -11.38 -5.71 0.95
CA ARG A 44 -10.82 -6.99 0.50
C ARG A 44 -11.17 -7.29 -0.95
N GLU A 45 -12.42 -7.08 -1.35
CA GLU A 45 -12.90 -7.28 -2.72
C GLU A 45 -12.21 -6.31 -3.69
N GLU A 46 -12.06 -5.05 -3.30
CA GLU A 46 -11.37 -4.04 -4.10
C GLU A 46 -9.88 -4.40 -4.26
N LYS A 47 -9.23 -4.82 -3.17
CA LYS A 47 -7.83 -5.29 -3.21
C LYS A 47 -7.68 -6.50 -4.13
N ALA A 48 -8.59 -7.47 -4.05
CA ALA A 48 -8.57 -8.66 -4.91
C ALA A 48 -8.81 -8.31 -6.38
N ARG A 49 -9.75 -7.40 -6.67
CA ARG A 49 -10.00 -6.90 -8.03
C ARG A 49 -8.76 -6.22 -8.61
N ARG A 50 -8.09 -5.36 -7.84
CA ARG A 50 -6.83 -4.72 -8.26
C ARG A 50 -5.74 -5.74 -8.53
N GLN A 51 -5.60 -6.73 -7.66
CA GLN A 51 -4.63 -7.80 -7.86
C GLN A 51 -4.91 -8.57 -9.16
N ALA A 52 -6.16 -8.92 -9.42
CA ALA A 52 -6.56 -9.57 -10.67
C ALA A 52 -6.26 -8.71 -11.91
N LEU A 53 -6.46 -7.39 -11.82
CA LEU A 53 -6.10 -6.46 -12.89
C LEU A 53 -4.59 -6.46 -13.16
N ARG A 54 -3.76 -6.38 -12.12
CA ARG A 54 -2.29 -6.46 -12.25
C ARG A 54 -1.83 -7.74 -12.90
N GLU A 55 -2.42 -8.86 -12.49
CA GLU A 55 -2.10 -10.19 -13.02
C GLU A 55 -2.54 -10.33 -14.49
N SER A 56 -3.61 -9.66 -14.89
CA SER A 56 -4.07 -9.65 -16.29
C SER A 56 -3.19 -8.82 -17.23
N ARG A 57 -2.45 -7.83 -16.70
CA ARG A 57 -1.57 -6.98 -17.50
C ARG A 57 -0.30 -7.73 -17.90
N VAL A 58 -0.01 -7.75 -19.20
CA VAL A 58 1.17 -8.38 -19.80
C VAL A 58 2.24 -7.34 -20.04
N ALA A 59 3.45 -7.62 -19.57
CA ALA A 59 4.61 -6.74 -19.73
C ALA A 59 5.08 -6.71 -21.20
N PRO A 60 5.11 -5.55 -21.88
CA PRO A 60 5.56 -5.46 -23.27
C PRO A 60 7.08 -5.54 -23.41
N ASP A 61 7.55 -6.08 -24.53
CA ASP A 61 8.98 -6.35 -24.75
C ASP A 61 9.72 -5.24 -25.48
N THR A 62 9.01 -4.32 -26.14
CA THR A 62 9.61 -3.22 -26.89
C THR A 62 9.47 -1.88 -26.16
N ALA A 63 10.40 -0.94 -26.42
CA ALA A 63 10.36 0.39 -25.80
C ALA A 63 9.09 1.18 -26.15
N ALA A 64 8.63 1.12 -27.41
CA ALA A 64 7.42 1.79 -27.86
C ALA A 64 6.16 1.23 -27.17
N GLU A 65 6.01 -0.09 -27.12
CA GLU A 65 4.87 -0.70 -26.42
C GLU A 65 4.93 -0.46 -24.91
N LEU A 66 6.13 -0.34 -24.34
CA LEU A 66 6.32 0.00 -22.93
C LEU A 66 5.86 1.44 -22.63
N VAL A 67 6.08 2.39 -23.55
CA VAL A 67 5.54 3.75 -23.45
C VAL A 67 4.01 3.71 -23.43
N GLU A 68 3.38 3.06 -24.41
CA GLU A 68 1.91 2.95 -24.44
C GLU A 68 1.36 2.27 -23.19
N TYR A 69 2.03 1.20 -22.74
CA TYR A 69 1.65 0.50 -21.52
C TYR A 69 1.58 1.42 -20.31
N PHE A 70 2.55 2.32 -20.14
CA PHE A 70 2.56 3.26 -19.03
C PHE A 70 1.57 4.41 -19.20
N LEU A 71 1.30 4.85 -20.44
CA LEU A 71 0.22 5.82 -20.70
C LEU A 71 -1.15 5.24 -20.37
N ASP A 72 -1.37 3.95 -20.65
CA ASP A 72 -2.57 3.20 -20.31
C ASP A 72 -2.59 2.70 -18.84
N THR A 73 -1.61 3.12 -18.02
CA THR A 73 -1.56 2.73 -16.61
C THR A 73 -2.28 3.77 -15.75
N GLU A 74 -3.19 3.33 -14.89
CA GLU A 74 -3.84 4.21 -13.94
C GLU A 74 -2.82 4.85 -13.00
N ALA A 75 -3.00 6.14 -12.68
CA ALA A 75 -2.08 6.90 -11.82
C ALA A 75 -1.82 6.24 -10.45
N ARG A 76 -2.79 5.47 -9.94
CA ARG A 76 -2.70 4.73 -8.65
C ARG A 76 -1.94 3.40 -8.75
N GLU A 77 -1.70 2.91 -9.96
CA GLU A 77 -0.96 1.68 -10.25
C GLU A 77 0.42 1.96 -10.86
N ILE A 78 0.71 3.20 -11.25
CA ILE A 78 1.98 3.59 -11.88
C ILE A 78 3.19 3.18 -11.05
N GLU A 79 3.18 3.43 -9.74
CA GLU A 79 4.28 3.09 -8.84
C GLU A 79 4.53 1.57 -8.80
N PHE A 80 3.45 0.78 -8.79
CA PHE A 80 3.54 -0.67 -8.81
C PHE A 80 4.13 -1.18 -10.13
N GLU A 81 3.65 -0.65 -11.26
CA GLU A 81 4.13 -1.05 -12.58
C GLU A 81 5.59 -0.59 -12.82
N ILE A 82 5.99 0.58 -12.31
CA ILE A 82 7.39 1.03 -12.31
C ILE A 82 8.27 0.04 -11.54
N ALA A 83 7.84 -0.37 -10.34
CA ALA A 83 8.57 -1.35 -9.54
C ALA A 83 8.67 -2.71 -10.25
N ARG A 84 7.57 -3.19 -10.86
CA ARG A 84 7.50 -4.46 -11.59
C ARG A 84 8.39 -4.46 -12.83
N LEU A 85 8.42 -3.35 -13.57
CA LEU A 85 9.12 -3.23 -14.86
C LEU A 85 10.45 -2.50 -14.75
N ARG A 86 10.92 -2.20 -13.53
CA ARG A 86 12.22 -1.55 -13.28
C ARG A 86 13.38 -2.13 -14.09
N PRO A 87 13.53 -3.46 -14.26
CA PRO A 87 14.60 -4.03 -15.07
C PRO A 87 14.55 -3.65 -16.56
N ARG A 88 13.36 -3.29 -17.07
CA ARG A 88 13.12 -2.85 -18.46
C ARG A 88 13.20 -1.33 -18.62
N LEU A 89 13.11 -0.57 -17.52
CA LEU A 89 13.31 0.89 -17.49
C LEU A 89 14.81 1.23 -17.50
N THR A 90 15.47 0.92 -18.61
CA THR A 90 16.90 1.13 -18.84
C THR A 90 17.19 2.51 -19.43
N GLU A 91 18.46 2.89 -19.48
CA GLU A 91 18.91 4.10 -20.19
C GLU A 91 18.51 4.09 -21.67
N GLU A 92 18.51 2.92 -22.31
CA GLU A 92 18.05 2.74 -23.69
C GLU A 92 16.56 3.11 -23.83
N PHE A 93 15.71 2.65 -22.91
CA PHE A 93 14.30 3.03 -22.89
C PHE A 93 14.11 4.55 -22.71
N PHE A 94 14.83 5.16 -21.78
CA PHE A 94 14.72 6.62 -21.57
C PHE A 94 15.26 7.42 -22.76
N SER A 95 16.28 6.91 -23.46
CA SER A 95 16.80 7.51 -24.70
C SER A 95 15.76 7.43 -25.82
N HIS A 96 15.06 6.31 -25.95
CA HIS A 96 13.94 6.16 -26.87
C HIS A 96 12.84 7.19 -26.58
N LEU A 97 12.38 7.28 -25.32
CA LEU A 97 11.36 8.26 -24.91
C LEU A 97 11.79 9.71 -25.15
N GLN A 98 13.06 10.04 -24.88
CA GLN A 98 13.61 11.37 -25.19
C GLN A 98 13.64 11.65 -26.70
N SER A 99 13.91 10.64 -27.53
CA SER A 99 13.91 10.79 -28.98
C SER A 99 12.51 11.06 -29.53
N GLU A 100 11.48 10.37 -29.04
CA GLU A 100 10.08 10.62 -29.41
C GLU A 100 9.63 12.03 -29.00
N LEU A 101 9.93 12.43 -27.76
CA LEU A 101 9.70 13.79 -27.28
C LEU A 101 10.39 14.84 -28.16
N GLY A 102 11.63 14.58 -28.57
CA GLY A 102 12.37 15.45 -29.47
C GLY A 102 11.68 15.60 -30.84
N GLN A 103 11.23 14.49 -31.43
CA GLN A 103 10.53 14.49 -32.71
C GLN A 103 9.22 15.32 -32.64
N LEU A 104 8.46 15.17 -31.55
CA LEU A 104 7.23 15.95 -31.34
C LEU A 104 7.51 17.43 -31.09
N ARG A 105 8.52 17.77 -30.28
CA ARG A 105 8.88 19.16 -29.97
C ARG A 105 9.34 19.96 -31.20
N PHE A 106 10.11 19.31 -32.08
CA PHE A 106 10.74 19.94 -33.24
C PHE A 106 10.02 19.67 -34.57
N ALA A 107 8.82 19.08 -34.54
CA ALA A 107 8.02 18.89 -35.74
C ALA A 107 7.70 20.23 -36.42
N VAL A 108 7.87 20.28 -37.74
CA VAL A 108 7.68 21.49 -38.58
C VAL A 108 6.22 21.96 -38.57
N SER A 109 5.28 21.02 -38.47
CA SER A 109 3.84 21.29 -38.33
C SER A 109 3.35 20.70 -37.01
N LYS A 110 2.80 21.54 -36.13
CA LYS A 110 2.18 21.10 -34.88
C LYS A 110 0.67 21.00 -35.08
N THR A 111 0.14 19.80 -34.91
CA THR A 111 -1.30 19.55 -34.81
C THR A 111 -1.67 19.48 -33.33
N GLN A 112 -2.95 19.67 -33.00
CA GLN A 112 -3.42 19.58 -31.62
C GLN A 112 -3.12 18.20 -31.02
N ASP A 113 -3.37 17.11 -31.77
CA ASP A 113 -3.07 15.74 -31.33
C ASP A 113 -1.58 15.55 -30.98
N MET A 114 -0.66 16.21 -31.68
CA MET A 114 0.77 16.16 -31.37
C MET A 114 1.14 16.94 -30.12
N GLU A 115 0.45 18.06 -29.85
CA GLU A 115 0.64 18.84 -28.63
C GLU A 115 0.09 18.09 -27.41
N ASP A 116 -1.08 17.45 -27.53
CA ASP A 116 -1.67 16.63 -26.46
C ASP A 116 -0.75 15.44 -26.14
N ARG A 117 -0.28 14.71 -27.16
CA ARG A 117 0.66 13.60 -26.98
C ARG A 117 1.99 14.05 -26.38
N LEU A 118 2.47 15.24 -26.71
CA LEU A 118 3.68 15.80 -26.12
C LEU A 118 3.52 15.98 -24.60
N ILE A 119 2.37 16.53 -24.16
CA ILE A 119 2.07 16.75 -22.74
C ILE A 119 2.01 15.40 -22.00
N GLU A 120 1.35 14.40 -22.57
CA GLU A 120 1.25 13.06 -22.00
C GLU A 120 2.63 12.42 -21.81
N LEU A 121 3.49 12.47 -22.84
CA LEU A 121 4.83 11.89 -22.77
C LEU A 121 5.76 12.64 -21.82
N GLU A 122 5.62 13.96 -21.69
CA GLU A 122 6.39 14.74 -20.72
C GLU A 122 5.99 14.40 -19.28
N ALA A 123 4.68 14.29 -19.02
CA ALA A 123 4.16 13.86 -17.73
C ALA A 123 4.63 12.44 -17.40
N LEU A 124 4.57 11.54 -18.38
CA LEU A 124 5.03 10.16 -18.24
C LEU A 124 6.53 10.10 -17.92
N GLN A 125 7.37 10.79 -18.71
CA GLN A 125 8.82 10.81 -18.50
C GLN A 125 9.15 11.23 -17.07
N ARG A 126 8.49 12.29 -16.59
CA ARG A 126 8.70 12.78 -15.24
C ARG A 126 8.29 11.74 -14.19
N ALA A 127 7.12 11.15 -14.31
CA ALA A 127 6.64 10.12 -13.38
C ALA A 127 7.56 8.89 -13.34
N LEU A 128 8.06 8.45 -14.50
CA LEU A 128 8.98 7.31 -14.59
C LEU A 128 10.35 7.62 -13.98
N LEU A 129 10.90 8.82 -14.18
CA LEU A 129 12.16 9.24 -13.56
C LEU A 129 12.03 9.33 -12.04
N GLU A 130 11.01 10.03 -11.54
CA GLU A 130 10.77 10.17 -10.10
C GLU A 130 10.50 8.80 -9.44
N GLY A 131 9.70 7.94 -10.10
CA GLY A 131 9.36 6.62 -9.58
C GLY A 131 10.54 5.64 -9.58
N THR A 132 11.39 5.65 -10.62
CA THR A 132 12.58 4.79 -10.67
C THR A 132 13.62 5.20 -9.62
N GLU A 133 13.84 6.50 -9.43
CA GLU A 133 14.72 7.01 -8.37
C GLU A 133 14.21 6.63 -6.97
N ALA A 134 12.91 6.81 -6.73
CA ALA A 134 12.29 6.44 -5.46
C ALA A 134 12.40 4.93 -5.19
N TYR A 135 12.16 4.10 -6.20
CA TYR A 135 12.29 2.65 -6.11
C TYR A 135 13.72 2.22 -5.81
N ASP A 136 14.71 2.77 -6.52
CA ASP A 136 16.12 2.43 -6.33
C ASP A 136 16.60 2.82 -4.92
N LYS A 137 16.18 4.00 -4.44
CA LYS A 137 16.47 4.43 -3.07
C LYS A 137 15.83 3.49 -2.04
N MET A 138 14.57 3.10 -2.23
CA MET A 138 13.90 2.13 -1.37
C MET A 138 14.64 0.79 -1.35
N LEU A 139 15.11 0.29 -2.50
CA LEU A 139 15.90 -0.94 -2.57
C LEU A 139 17.19 -0.83 -1.76
N VAL A 140 17.93 0.26 -1.90
CA VAL A 140 19.15 0.50 -1.11
C VAL A 140 18.85 0.51 0.39
N ASP A 141 17.77 1.18 0.79
CA ASP A 141 17.36 1.25 2.20
C ASP A 141 16.93 -0.12 2.75
N LEU A 142 16.27 -0.96 1.94
CA LEU A 142 15.90 -2.33 2.29
C LEU A 142 17.12 -3.24 2.44
N VAL A 143 18.10 -3.15 1.54
CA VAL A 143 19.36 -3.91 1.65
C VAL A 143 20.10 -3.54 2.94
N LYS A 144 20.24 -2.25 3.22
CA LYS A 144 20.84 -1.77 4.47
C LYS A 144 20.07 -2.25 5.69
N ALA A 145 18.74 -2.16 5.66
CA ALA A 145 17.89 -2.63 6.75
C ALA A 145 18.09 -4.14 7.00
N ARG A 146 18.22 -4.96 5.95
CA ARG A 146 18.53 -6.38 6.08
C ARG A 146 19.89 -6.63 6.73
N GLU A 147 20.92 -5.89 6.33
CA GLU A 147 22.27 -5.99 6.92
C GLU A 147 22.25 -5.62 8.41
N SER A 148 21.57 -4.53 8.76
CA SER A 148 21.30 -4.10 10.13
C SER A 148 20.60 -5.20 10.94
N LEU A 149 19.57 -5.83 10.37
CA LEU A 149 18.84 -6.92 11.02
C LEU A 149 19.75 -8.14 11.26
N ALA A 150 20.58 -8.52 10.28
CA ALA A 150 21.54 -9.60 10.43
C ALA A 150 22.57 -9.31 11.54
N LYS A 151 23.06 -8.08 11.63
CA LYS A 151 23.96 -7.62 12.71
C LYS A 151 23.30 -7.77 14.08
N ILE A 152 22.03 -7.38 14.22
CA ILE A 152 21.26 -7.55 15.47
C ILE A 152 21.11 -9.04 15.83
N LEU A 153 20.64 -9.86 14.89
CA LEU A 153 20.30 -11.27 15.17
C LEU A 153 21.52 -12.15 15.44
N THR A 154 22.69 -11.77 14.94
CA THR A 154 23.96 -12.48 15.17
C THR A 154 24.78 -11.94 16.34
N SER A 155 24.36 -10.82 16.94
CA SER A 155 25.11 -10.19 18.03
C SER A 155 25.05 -11.00 19.32
N LYS A 156 26.19 -11.03 20.03
CA LYS A 156 26.28 -11.60 21.39
C LYS A 156 25.66 -10.66 22.45
N ASP A 157 25.71 -9.36 22.20
CA ASP A 157 25.10 -8.32 23.06
C ASP A 157 24.26 -7.37 22.20
N VAL A 158 22.99 -7.71 22.08
CA VAL A 158 22.00 -6.96 21.30
C VAL A 158 21.89 -5.51 21.79
N LYS A 159 22.02 -5.24 23.09
CA LYS A 159 21.85 -3.88 23.64
C LYS A 159 22.99 -2.97 23.22
N ALA A 160 24.23 -3.44 23.34
CA ALA A 160 25.40 -2.70 22.89
C ALA A 160 25.33 -2.45 21.37
N THR A 161 24.98 -3.48 20.59
CA THR A 161 24.83 -3.36 19.14
C THR A 161 23.75 -2.35 18.75
N LEU A 162 22.60 -2.33 19.42
CA LEU A 162 21.56 -1.34 19.15
C LEU A 162 22.01 0.09 19.47
N LEU A 163 22.77 0.30 20.54
CA LEU A 163 23.33 1.61 20.87
C LEU A 163 24.31 2.09 19.78
N GLU A 164 25.21 1.23 19.33
CA GLU A 164 26.12 1.53 18.21
C GLU A 164 25.33 1.85 16.93
N MET A 165 24.27 1.11 16.63
CA MET A 165 23.43 1.34 15.45
C MET A 165 22.65 2.67 15.52
N VAL A 166 22.23 3.10 16.71
CA VAL A 166 21.63 4.43 16.90
C VAL A 166 22.65 5.53 16.60
N GLU A 167 23.88 5.40 17.10
CA GLU A 167 24.95 6.37 16.88
C GLU A 167 25.30 6.52 15.39
N HIS A 168 25.23 5.43 14.62
CA HIS A 168 25.50 5.42 13.18
C HIS A 168 24.25 5.70 12.32
N ASN A 169 23.09 6.01 12.94
CA ASN A 169 21.83 6.25 12.25
C ASN A 169 21.40 5.05 11.36
N GLU A 170 21.70 3.83 11.80
CA GLU A 170 21.41 2.57 11.11
C GLU A 170 19.99 2.05 11.41
N LEU A 171 19.28 2.69 12.35
CA LEU A 171 17.87 2.41 12.67
C LEU A 171 16.94 3.23 11.77
N ASN A 172 16.46 2.62 10.70
CA ASN A 172 15.57 3.26 9.73
C ASN A 172 14.16 2.62 9.72
N ARG A 173 13.20 3.28 9.06
CA ARG A 173 11.82 2.78 8.97
C ARG A 173 11.74 1.40 8.31
N SER A 174 12.56 1.15 7.29
CA SER A 174 12.64 -0.13 6.59
C SER A 174 13.03 -1.27 7.54
N LEU A 175 13.95 -1.04 8.48
CA LEU A 175 14.33 -2.00 9.53
C LEU A 175 13.15 -2.34 10.45
N LEU A 176 12.40 -1.32 10.87
CA LEU A 176 11.21 -1.52 11.71
C LEU A 176 10.13 -2.33 10.97
N THR A 177 9.88 -2.02 9.70
CA THR A 177 8.94 -2.78 8.87
C THR A 177 9.33 -4.27 8.77
N LEU A 178 10.62 -4.56 8.54
CA LEU A 178 11.10 -5.95 8.48
C LEU A 178 10.96 -6.68 9.82
N LEU A 179 11.14 -5.99 10.94
CA LEU A 179 10.90 -6.56 12.27
C LEU A 179 9.41 -6.86 12.49
N ASP A 180 8.52 -5.93 12.12
CA ASP A 180 7.07 -6.12 12.22
C ASP A 180 6.59 -7.30 11.36
N GLU A 181 7.11 -7.44 10.13
CA GLU A 181 6.83 -8.59 9.26
C GLU A 181 7.33 -9.91 9.88
N ASN A 182 8.50 -9.91 10.51
CA ASN A 182 9.04 -11.09 11.20
C ASN A 182 8.17 -11.47 12.42
N ILE A 183 7.71 -10.48 13.19
CA ILE A 183 6.80 -10.68 14.32
C ILE A 183 5.46 -11.25 13.85
N ALA A 184 4.85 -10.66 12.81
CA ALA A 184 3.57 -11.10 12.27
C ALA A 184 3.64 -12.53 11.70
N SER A 185 4.71 -12.85 10.97
CA SER A 185 4.93 -14.21 10.45
C SER A 185 5.16 -15.23 11.57
N ALA A 186 5.90 -14.88 12.62
CA ALA A 186 6.09 -15.74 13.79
C ALA A 186 4.78 -15.99 14.57
N GLN A 187 3.90 -14.99 14.67
CA GLN A 187 2.58 -15.15 15.30
C GLN A 187 1.66 -16.07 14.48
N ASN A 188 1.68 -15.95 13.15
CA ASN A 188 0.87 -16.79 12.26
C ASN A 188 1.38 -18.23 12.14
N GLY A 189 2.69 -18.47 12.29
CA GLY A 189 3.29 -19.82 12.25
C GLY A 189 3.13 -20.63 13.55
N ASN A 190 2.62 -20.01 14.62
CA ASN A 190 2.35 -20.65 15.90
C ASN A 190 0.85 -21.06 16.06
N GLN A 191 0.10 -21.05 14.96
CA GLN A 191 -1.25 -21.61 14.82
C GLN A 191 -1.22 -22.82 13.88
#